data_AF-A0A0G0RCS3-F1
#
_entry.id   AF-A0A0G0RCS3-F1
#
_cell.length_a   1.000
_cell.length_b   1.000
_cell.length_c   1.000
_cell.angle_alpha   90.00
_cell.angle_beta   90.00
_cell.angle_gamma   90.00
#
_symmetry.space_group_name_H-M   'P 1'
#
loop_
_entity.id
_entity.type
_entity.pdbx_description
1 polymer ?
#
loop_
_entity_poly.entity_id
_entity_poly.type
_entity_poly.pdbx_seq_one_letter_code
_entity_poly.pdbx_strand_id
1 'polypeptide(L)'
;MNKNLLIGGGIVVLILSGFFVFRMISSGEIAEEEITPTPTPTPAYQEVDDSVEAEITMQPNGKNVDITITGLDGRFESMEYELSYDTDKGPKGVIGKMPLKAGQDSVEREERLGTCSTGGKCTDHTGVENFKLVVKFYTADDEVFILEKDFEEV
;
A
#
# COMPACT_ATOMS: atom_id res chain seq x y z
N MET A 1 -69.56 0.83 43.07
CA MET A 1 -68.25 0.74 42.39
C MET A 1 -67.73 2.15 42.18
N ASN A 2 -66.65 2.53 42.86
CA ASN A 2 -66.17 3.91 42.88
C ASN A 2 -65.43 4.21 41.56
N LYS A 3 -65.97 5.11 40.74
CA LYS A 3 -65.40 5.48 39.43
C LYS A 3 -63.91 5.88 39.50
N ASN A 4 -63.47 6.41 40.63
CA ASN A 4 -62.08 6.82 40.87
C ASN A 4 -61.13 5.62 41.03
N LEU A 5 -61.64 4.45 41.42
CA LEU A 5 -60.86 3.19 41.51
C LEU A 5 -60.64 2.58 40.12
N LEU A 6 -61.62 2.73 39.22
CA LEU A 6 -61.55 2.22 37.84
C LEU A 6 -60.62 3.08 36.97
N ILE A 7 -60.66 4.40 37.17
CA ILE A 7 -59.77 5.35 36.49
C ILE A 7 -58.33 5.25 37.06
N GLY A 8 -58.19 5.18 38.39
CA GLY A 8 -56.89 5.02 39.03
C GLY A 8 -56.19 3.70 38.67
N GLY A 9 -56.94 2.59 38.62
CA GLY A 9 -56.42 1.29 38.19
C GLY A 9 -55.98 1.28 36.72
N GLY A 10 -56.75 1.91 35.83
CA GLY A 10 -56.42 2.00 34.41
C GLY A 10 -55.12 2.79 34.13
N ILE A 11 -54.91 3.90 34.85
CA ILE A 11 -53.71 4.73 34.69
C ILE A 11 -52.46 3.99 35.18
N VAL A 12 -52.55 3.27 36.31
CA VAL A 12 -51.42 2.50 36.84
C VAL A 12 -51.02 1.36 35.89
N VAL A 13 -51.99 0.67 35.28
CA VAL A 13 -51.71 -0.38 34.29
C VAL A 13 -51.03 0.19 33.04
N LEU A 14 -51.48 1.35 32.55
CA LEU A 14 -50.86 2.02 31.39
C LEU A 14 -49.42 2.47 31.65
N ILE A 15 -49.13 2.98 32.85
CA ILE A 15 -47.77 3.40 33.22
C ILE A 15 -46.85 2.18 33.36
N LEU A 16 -47.33 1.09 33.97
CA LEU A 16 -46.54 -0.13 34.12
C LEU A 16 -46.27 -0.82 32.78
N SER A 17 -47.24 -0.88 31.86
CA SER A 17 -47.02 -1.43 30.52
C SER A 17 -46.06 -0.56 29.69
N GLY A 18 -46.21 0.78 29.78
CA GLY A 18 -45.32 1.71 29.10
C GLY A 18 -43.87 1.60 29.61
N PHE A 19 -43.69 1.49 30.92
CA PHE A 19 -42.37 1.32 31.53
C PHE A 19 -41.71 -0.01 31.16
N PHE A 20 -42.49 -1.10 31.06
CA PHE A 20 -41.97 -2.41 30.69
C PHE A 20 -41.51 -2.46 29.22
N VAL A 21 -42.29 -1.87 28.30
CA VAL A 21 -41.92 -1.75 26.88
C VAL A 21 -40.71 -0.83 26.71
N PHE A 22 -40.67 0.30 27.43
CA PHE A 22 -39.53 1.21 27.41
C PHE A 22 -38.24 0.54 27.88
N ARG A 23 -38.30 -0.25 28.96
CA ARG A 23 -37.13 -0.98 29.47
C ARG A 23 -36.66 -2.07 28.50
N MET A 24 -37.57 -2.72 27.78
CA MET A 24 -37.23 -3.75 26.80
C MET A 24 -36.58 -3.15 25.54
N ILE A 25 -36.98 -1.95 25.13
CA ILE A 25 -36.38 -1.25 23.97
C ILE A 25 -35.04 -0.59 24.34
N SER A 26 -34.90 -0.08 25.56
CA SER A 26 -33.69 0.61 26.02
C SER A 26 -32.50 -0.32 26.35
N SER A 27 -32.71 -1.64 26.39
CA SER A 27 -31.65 -2.64 26.60
C SER A 27 -31.11 -3.25 25.30
N GLY A 28 -31.51 -2.75 24.14
CA GLY A 28 -30.82 -3.04 22.89
C GLY A 28 -29.52 -2.26 22.84
N GLU A 29 -28.41 -2.86 23.27
CA GLU A 29 -27.09 -2.44 22.82
C GLU A 29 -27.13 -2.46 21.29
N ILE A 30 -27.08 -1.28 20.68
CA ILE A 30 -26.76 -1.16 19.26
C ILE A 30 -25.34 -1.68 19.17
N ALA A 31 -25.20 -2.93 18.76
CA ALA A 31 -23.93 -3.48 18.33
C ALA A 31 -23.47 -2.59 17.17
N GLU A 32 -22.53 -1.70 17.48
CA GLU A 32 -21.73 -1.02 16.49
C GLU A 32 -20.98 -2.13 15.77
N GLU A 33 -21.49 -2.55 14.61
CA GLU A 33 -20.73 -3.43 13.71
C GLU A 33 -19.46 -2.67 13.35
N GLU A 34 -18.34 -3.09 13.95
CA GLU A 34 -17.03 -2.71 13.45
C GLU A 34 -16.97 -3.15 11.99
N ILE A 35 -17.02 -2.16 11.10
CA ILE A 35 -16.66 -2.30 9.70
C ILE A 35 -15.17 -2.66 9.63
N THR A 36 -14.83 -3.94 9.83
CA THR A 36 -13.52 -4.44 9.44
C THR A 36 -13.43 -4.22 7.93
N PRO A 37 -12.42 -3.48 7.41
CA PRO A 37 -12.29 -3.30 5.98
C PRO A 37 -12.16 -4.69 5.34
N THR A 38 -13.13 -5.05 4.49
CA THR A 38 -13.00 -6.23 3.64
C THR A 38 -11.73 -6.04 2.81
N PRO A 39 -10.74 -6.94 2.89
CA PRO A 39 -9.54 -6.80 2.09
C PRO A 39 -9.92 -6.82 0.61
N THR A 40 -9.63 -5.73 -0.10
CA THR A 40 -9.68 -5.71 -1.57
C THR A 40 -8.74 -6.80 -2.06
N PRO A 41 -9.19 -7.72 -2.94
CA PRO A 41 -8.32 -8.76 -3.47
C PRO A 41 -7.14 -8.12 -4.19
N THR A 42 -5.92 -8.44 -3.75
CA THR A 42 -4.69 -8.07 -4.45
C THR A 42 -4.72 -8.67 -5.84
N PRO A 43 -4.56 -7.89 -6.93
CA PRO A 43 -4.45 -8.46 -8.27
C PRO A 43 -3.30 -9.47 -8.31
N ALA A 44 -3.57 -10.68 -8.80
CA ALA A 44 -2.56 -11.71 -8.98
C ALA A 44 -1.70 -11.34 -10.21
N TYR A 45 -0.56 -10.71 -9.96
CA TYR A 45 0.45 -10.47 -10.99
C TYR A 45 1.21 -11.76 -11.30
N GLN A 46 1.68 -11.91 -12.52
CA GLN A 46 2.57 -13.02 -12.88
C GLN A 46 3.98 -12.69 -12.39
N GLU A 47 4.71 -13.68 -11.87
CA GLU A 47 6.14 -13.51 -11.60
C GLU A 47 6.91 -13.54 -12.92
N VAL A 48 7.98 -12.76 -12.99
CA VAL A 48 8.87 -12.77 -14.15
C VAL A 48 9.69 -14.08 -14.20
N ASP A 49 10.14 -14.46 -15.39
CA ASP A 49 11.06 -15.60 -15.57
C ASP A 49 12.39 -15.37 -14.84
N ASP A 50 13.01 -16.46 -14.37
CA ASP A 50 14.31 -16.46 -13.67
C ASP A 50 15.45 -15.85 -14.51
N SER A 51 15.29 -15.75 -15.84
CA SER A 51 16.24 -15.06 -16.73
C SER A 51 16.35 -13.55 -16.48
N VAL A 52 15.32 -12.94 -15.87
CA VAL A 52 15.31 -11.50 -15.58
C VAL A 52 15.94 -11.25 -14.21
N GLU A 53 17.10 -10.62 -14.22
CA GLU A 53 17.85 -10.29 -13.02
C GLU A 53 17.79 -8.78 -12.76
N ALA A 54 17.81 -8.41 -11.49
CA ALA A 54 17.95 -7.03 -11.06
C ALA A 54 19.11 -6.91 -10.07
N GLU A 55 19.95 -5.92 -10.30
CA GLU A 55 21.09 -5.57 -9.47
C GLU A 55 20.98 -4.11 -9.04
N ILE A 56 21.46 -3.84 -7.83
CA ILE A 56 21.58 -2.51 -7.27
C ILE A 56 23.04 -2.31 -6.88
N THR A 57 23.61 -1.17 -7.26
CA THR A 57 24.98 -0.80 -6.89
C THR A 57 25.03 0.61 -6.32
N MET A 58 25.62 0.76 -5.13
CA MET A 58 25.90 2.05 -4.51
C MET A 58 26.99 2.78 -5.30
N GLN A 59 26.72 4.02 -5.73
CA GLN A 59 27.78 4.81 -6.35
C GLN A 59 28.83 5.24 -5.31
N PRO A 60 30.11 5.46 -5.71
CA PRO A 60 31.18 5.87 -4.79
C PRO A 60 30.91 7.16 -3.99
N ASN A 61 29.97 7.98 -4.45
CA ASN A 61 29.55 9.20 -3.78
C ASN A 61 28.60 8.96 -2.59
N GLY A 62 28.05 7.74 -2.44
CA GLY A 62 27.11 7.34 -1.40
C GLY A 62 25.76 8.05 -1.46
N LYS A 63 25.44 8.70 -2.59
CA LYS A 63 24.26 9.57 -2.76
C LYS A 63 23.33 9.09 -3.86
N ASN A 64 23.83 8.22 -4.71
CA ASN A 64 23.13 7.68 -5.85
C ASN A 64 23.29 6.16 -5.85
N VAL A 65 22.35 5.50 -6.48
CA VAL A 65 22.30 4.06 -6.71
C VAL A 65 22.04 3.82 -8.18
N ASP A 66 22.76 2.87 -8.77
CA ASP A 66 22.47 2.37 -10.11
C ASP A 66 21.63 1.10 -10.00
N ILE A 67 20.44 1.14 -10.61
CA ILE A 67 19.53 0.00 -10.76
C ILE A 67 19.76 -0.57 -12.15
N THR A 68 20.21 -1.81 -12.24
CA THR A 68 20.42 -2.52 -13.49
C THR A 68 19.46 -3.69 -13.60
N ILE A 69 18.77 -3.80 -14.72
CA ILE A 69 17.91 -4.95 -15.04
C ILE A 69 18.38 -5.56 -16.35
N THR A 70 18.53 -6.89 -16.38
CA THR A 70 19.01 -7.67 -17.53
C THR A 70 18.05 -8.80 -17.87
N GLY A 71 18.24 -9.44 -19.03
CA GLY A 71 17.42 -10.59 -19.46
C GLY A 71 16.01 -10.21 -19.89
N LEU A 72 15.78 -8.97 -20.30
CA LEU A 72 14.46 -8.48 -20.70
C LEU A 72 13.95 -9.15 -21.99
N ASP A 73 14.84 -9.74 -22.80
CA ASP A 73 14.53 -10.44 -24.06
C ASP A 73 13.70 -9.61 -25.06
N GLY A 74 13.63 -8.28 -24.88
CA GLY A 74 12.84 -7.35 -25.69
C GLY A 74 11.32 -7.55 -25.64
N ARG A 75 10.79 -8.34 -24.70
CA ARG A 75 9.33 -8.67 -24.62
C ARG A 75 8.48 -7.64 -23.88
N PHE A 76 9.11 -6.67 -23.21
CA PHE A 76 8.44 -5.66 -22.40
C PHE A 76 8.46 -4.29 -23.10
N GLU A 77 7.35 -3.56 -23.03
CA GLU A 77 7.22 -2.21 -23.62
C GLU A 77 7.53 -1.10 -22.62
N SER A 78 7.27 -1.34 -21.33
CA SER A 78 7.58 -0.38 -20.28
C SER A 78 7.79 -1.08 -18.96
N MET A 79 8.43 -0.35 -18.03
CA MET A 79 8.57 -0.77 -16.66
C MET A 79 8.25 0.37 -15.71
N GLU A 80 7.73 0.01 -14.55
CA GLU A 80 7.56 0.87 -13.38
C GLU A 80 8.27 0.20 -12.21
N TYR A 81 9.08 0.96 -11.47
CA TYR A 81 9.79 0.44 -10.32
C TYR A 81 9.52 1.29 -9.11
N GLU A 82 9.56 0.64 -7.96
CA GLU A 82 9.57 1.23 -6.65
C GLU A 82 10.82 0.73 -5.94
N LEU A 83 11.75 1.64 -5.67
CA LEU A 83 12.88 1.42 -4.80
C LEU A 83 12.53 1.97 -3.43
N SER A 84 12.56 1.12 -2.41
CA SER A 84 12.43 1.51 -1.01
C SER A 84 13.71 1.19 -0.25
N TYR A 85 14.01 1.99 0.77
CA TYR A 85 15.20 1.86 1.59
C TYR A 85 15.01 2.52 2.95
N ASP A 86 15.76 2.05 3.95
CA ASP A 86 15.78 2.63 5.28
C ASP A 86 16.75 3.80 5.37
N THR A 87 16.47 4.71 6.30
CA THR A 87 17.34 5.85 6.63
C THR A 87 17.28 6.14 8.12
N ASP A 88 18.20 6.96 8.62
CA ASP A 88 18.17 7.47 10.01
C ASP A 88 16.84 8.17 10.38
N LYS A 89 16.10 8.65 9.38
CA LYS A 89 14.83 9.39 9.55
C LYS A 89 13.61 8.54 9.15
N GLY A 90 13.76 7.22 9.10
CA GLY A 90 12.74 6.25 8.70
C GLY A 90 12.76 5.94 7.20
N PRO A 91 11.86 5.05 6.75
CA PRO A 91 11.86 4.55 5.38
C PRO A 91 11.61 5.66 4.36
N LYS A 92 12.25 5.49 3.21
CA LYS A 92 12.15 6.37 2.03
C LYS A 92 12.03 5.51 0.79
N GLY A 93 11.68 6.15 -0.32
CA GLY A 93 11.64 5.46 -1.59
C GLY A 93 11.57 6.41 -2.77
N VAL A 94 11.77 5.82 -3.94
CA VAL A 94 11.73 6.43 -5.26
C VAL A 94 10.85 5.56 -6.13
N ILE A 95 9.97 6.20 -6.89
CA ILE A 95 9.14 5.53 -7.89
C ILE A 95 9.54 6.11 -9.23
N GLY A 96 9.78 5.23 -10.21
CA GLY A 96 10.07 5.63 -11.57
C GLY A 96 9.28 4.80 -12.57
N LYS A 97 9.04 5.40 -13.74
CA LYS A 97 8.39 4.76 -14.87
C LYS A 97 9.11 5.13 -16.14
N MET A 98 9.35 4.15 -17.01
CA MET A 98 10.02 4.40 -18.27
C MET A 98 9.50 3.47 -19.38
N PRO A 99 9.47 3.94 -20.63
CA PRO A 99 9.35 3.06 -21.79
C PRO A 99 10.65 2.28 -22.00
N LEU A 100 10.52 1.05 -22.47
CA LEU A 100 11.60 0.20 -22.94
C LEU A 100 11.62 0.22 -24.48
N LYS A 101 12.80 0.13 -25.07
CA LYS A 101 12.94 0.07 -26.53
C LYS A 101 12.71 -1.36 -27.01
N ALA A 102 12.15 -1.51 -28.21
CA ALA A 102 12.02 -2.82 -28.84
C ALA A 102 13.39 -3.52 -28.94
N GLY A 103 13.46 -4.78 -28.50
CA GLY A 103 14.71 -5.56 -28.50
C GLY A 103 15.74 -5.13 -27.44
N GLN A 104 15.35 -4.29 -26.48
CA GLN A 104 16.21 -3.92 -25.36
C GLN A 104 16.30 -5.09 -24.37
N ASP A 105 17.51 -5.58 -24.14
CA ASP A 105 17.78 -6.69 -23.23
C ASP A 105 18.14 -6.22 -21.81
N SER A 106 18.72 -5.03 -21.69
CA SER A 106 19.09 -4.45 -20.40
C SER A 106 18.75 -2.97 -20.29
N VAL A 107 18.56 -2.52 -19.05
CA VAL A 107 18.32 -1.12 -18.71
C VAL A 107 19.03 -0.76 -17.42
N GLU A 108 19.59 0.44 -17.40
CA GLU A 108 20.28 1.01 -16.24
C GLU A 108 19.62 2.34 -15.87
N ARG A 109 19.41 2.56 -14.58
CA ARG A 109 18.89 3.81 -14.02
C ARG A 109 19.64 4.24 -12.77
N GLU A 110 20.19 5.44 -12.84
CA GLU A 110 20.70 6.15 -11.68
C GLU A 110 19.54 6.79 -10.91
N GLU A 111 19.44 6.49 -9.62
CA GLU A 111 18.51 7.10 -8.69
C GLU A 111 19.21 7.81 -7.55
N ARG A 112 18.66 8.96 -7.16
CA ARG A 112 19.21 9.77 -6.07
C ARG A 112 18.59 9.42 -4.73
N LEU A 113 19.44 9.18 -3.74
CA LEU A 113 19.08 8.93 -2.34
C LEU A 113 18.91 10.25 -1.59
N GLY A 114 17.84 10.98 -1.92
CA GLY A 114 17.59 12.27 -1.29
C GLY A 114 16.30 12.93 -1.74
N THR A 115 16.06 14.13 -1.21
CA THR A 115 14.92 14.95 -1.59
C THR A 115 15.40 16.28 -2.17
N CYS A 116 14.87 16.65 -3.34
CA CYS A 116 15.15 17.92 -3.98
C CYS A 116 13.97 18.88 -3.85
N SER A 117 14.25 20.12 -3.47
CA SER A 117 13.28 21.21 -3.49
C SER A 117 13.11 21.76 -4.92
N THR A 118 11.98 22.43 -5.18
CA THR A 118 11.69 23.07 -6.47
C THR A 118 12.75 24.08 -6.92
N GLY A 119 13.53 24.65 -5.98
CA GLY A 119 14.65 25.55 -6.26
C GLY A 119 15.98 24.87 -6.59
N GLY A 120 16.01 23.53 -6.78
CA GLY A 120 17.20 22.77 -7.17
C GLY A 120 18.13 22.39 -6.01
N LYS A 121 17.81 22.78 -4.78
CA LYS A 121 18.59 22.34 -3.61
C LYS A 121 18.14 20.95 -3.18
N CYS A 122 19.06 20.00 -3.20
CA CYS A 122 18.84 18.63 -2.75
C CYS A 122 19.45 18.39 -1.36
N THR A 123 18.77 17.58 -0.55
CA THR A 123 19.25 17.09 0.73
C THR A 123 19.35 15.58 0.66
N ASP A 124 20.52 15.06 1.00
CA ASP A 124 20.82 13.64 0.90
C ASP A 124 20.34 12.93 2.16
N HIS A 125 19.91 11.69 1.99
CA HIS A 125 19.59 10.82 3.10
C HIS A 125 20.87 10.22 3.69
N THR A 126 20.84 9.89 4.98
CA THR A 126 21.96 9.31 5.74
C THR A 126 21.53 8.01 6.38
N GLY A 127 22.50 7.13 6.66
CA GLY A 127 22.24 5.80 7.22
C GLY A 127 21.40 4.94 6.28
N VAL A 128 21.73 4.94 4.99
CA VAL A 128 20.94 4.25 3.97
C VAL A 128 21.29 2.76 3.95
N GLU A 129 20.28 1.91 4.12
CA GLU A 129 20.40 0.44 4.18
C GLU A 129 19.08 -0.24 3.77
N ASN A 130 19.08 -1.58 3.72
CA ASN A 130 17.90 -2.43 3.46
C ASN A 130 17.10 -2.03 2.21
N PHE A 131 17.71 -2.18 1.03
CA PHE A 131 17.04 -1.82 -0.22
C PHE A 131 16.04 -2.89 -0.61
N LYS A 132 14.82 -2.49 -0.96
CA LYS A 132 13.84 -3.35 -1.60
C LYS A 132 13.41 -2.74 -2.93
N LEU A 133 13.60 -3.50 -4.00
CA LEU A 133 13.20 -3.16 -5.36
C LEU A 133 12.00 -3.99 -5.77
N VAL A 134 10.93 -3.31 -6.20
CA VAL A 134 9.79 -3.91 -6.87
C VAL A 134 9.72 -3.37 -8.27
N VAL A 135 9.71 -4.23 -9.28
CA VAL A 135 9.59 -3.85 -10.68
C VAL A 135 8.35 -4.49 -11.29
N LYS A 136 7.53 -3.68 -11.94
CA LYS A 136 6.40 -4.09 -12.77
C LYS A 136 6.78 -3.90 -14.24
N PHE A 137 6.77 -4.97 -15.01
CA PHE A 137 6.95 -4.94 -16.44
C PHE A 137 5.61 -5.06 -17.14
N TYR A 138 5.42 -4.27 -18.19
CA TYR A 138 4.20 -4.25 -18.99
C TYR A 138 4.52 -4.72 -20.41
N THR A 139 3.76 -5.70 -20.91
CA THR A 139 3.87 -6.18 -22.30
C THR A 139 2.93 -5.40 -23.23
N ALA A 140 3.05 -5.63 -24.53
CA ALA A 140 2.15 -5.09 -25.55
C ALA A 140 0.70 -5.58 -25.40
N ASP A 141 0.51 -6.74 -24.75
CA ASP A 141 -0.79 -7.37 -24.53
C ASP A 141 -1.42 -6.98 -23.18
N ASP A 142 -0.92 -5.88 -22.57
CA ASP A 142 -1.33 -5.38 -21.24
C ASP A 142 -1.11 -6.39 -20.08
N GLU A 143 -0.27 -7.40 -20.28
CA GLU A 143 0.13 -8.33 -19.22
C GLU A 143 1.15 -7.65 -18.30
N VAL A 144 1.04 -7.94 -17.00
CA VAL A 144 1.90 -7.35 -15.97
C VAL A 144 2.68 -8.44 -15.25
N PHE A 145 4.00 -8.33 -15.32
CA PHE A 145 4.94 -9.20 -14.63
C PHE A 145 5.61 -8.45 -13.48
N ILE A 146 5.84 -9.12 -12.36
CA ILE A 146 6.51 -8.56 -11.19
C ILE A 146 7.84 -9.26 -10.91
N LEU A 147 8.82 -8.44 -10.54
CA LEU A 147 10.08 -8.84 -9.92
C LEU A 147 10.21 -8.13 -8.57
N GLU A 148 10.41 -8.90 -7.50
CA GLU A 148 10.74 -8.36 -6.17
C GLU A 148 12.13 -8.85 -5.76
N LYS A 149 12.98 -7.94 -5.28
CA LYS A 149 14.32 -8.23 -4.76
C LYS A 149 14.61 -7.38 -3.53
N ASP A 150 15.11 -8.02 -2.49
CA ASP A 150 15.65 -7.39 -1.30
C ASP A 150 17.19 -7.46 -1.33
N PHE A 151 17.85 -6.38 -0.94
CA PHE A 151 19.30 -6.24 -0.90
C PHE A 151 19.73 -5.73 0.48
N GLU A 152 20.45 -6.58 1.20
CA GLU A 152 20.98 -6.25 2.54
C GLU A 152 22.29 -5.43 2.45
N GLU A 153 23.05 -5.57 1.36
CA GLU A 153 24.27 -4.81 1.07
C GLU A 153 24.31 -4.45 -0.43
N VAL A 154 24.71 -3.22 -0.76
CA VAL A 154 24.74 -2.65 -2.13
C VAL A 154 25.97 -1.78 -2.40
#